data_AF-A0A2V8GZ86-F1
#
_entry.id   AF-A0A2V8GZ86-F1
#
_cell.length_a   1.000
_cell.length_b   1.000
_cell.length_c   1.000
_cell.angle_alpha   90.00
_cell.angle_beta   90.00
_cell.angle_gamma   90.00
#
_symmetry.space_group_name_H-M   'P 1'
#
loop_
_entity.id
_entity.type
_entity.pdbx_description
1 polymer ?
#
loop_
_entity_poly.entity_id
_entity_poly.type
_entity_poly.pdbx_seq_one_letter_code
_entity_poly.pdbx_strand_id
1 'polypeptide(L)'
;MTISPNPVPWSGNPIPNCSLTNTWTYTQVLDNIGSAELTISDRTDYMDGAVLSTRSGLGIVIPAGSKTTLTTRFCSATAVEHHTRTDFTGTDAKNNRINFRGPDVVLSKK
;
A
#
# COMPACT_ATOMS: atom_id res chain seq x y z
N MET A 1 6.04 -3.29 -8.04
CA MET A 1 5.04 -3.67 -7.03
C MET A 1 3.91 -4.40 -7.72
N THR A 2 3.46 -5.51 -7.14
CA THR A 2 2.33 -6.30 -7.66
C THR A 2 1.20 -6.29 -6.65
N ILE A 3 -0.04 -6.17 -7.15
CA ILE A 3 -1.27 -6.15 -6.38
C ILE A 3 -2.09 -7.38 -6.77
N SER A 4 -2.54 -8.16 -5.79
CA SER A 4 -3.42 -9.30 -6.04
C SER A 4 -4.41 -9.47 -4.89
N PRO A 5 -5.72 -9.57 -5.18
CA PRO A 5 -6.38 -9.34 -6.49
C PRO A 5 -6.46 -7.84 -6.87
N ASN A 6 -6.68 -7.53 -8.16
CA ASN A 6 -7.06 -6.19 -8.64
C ASN A 6 -8.03 -6.36 -9.83
N PRO A 7 -9.33 -5.97 -9.74
CA PRO A 7 -9.97 -5.27 -8.62
C PRO A 7 -9.96 -6.06 -7.30
N VAL A 8 -9.88 -5.34 -6.19
CA VAL A 8 -9.96 -5.91 -4.84
C VAL A 8 -11.44 -6.12 -4.49
N PRO A 9 -11.87 -7.35 -4.15
CA PRO A 9 -13.24 -7.59 -3.73
C PRO A 9 -13.48 -7.05 -2.32
N TRP A 10 -14.74 -6.76 -2.02
CA TRP A 10 -15.17 -6.44 -0.66
C TRP A 10 -14.77 -7.58 0.30
N SER A 11 -14.11 -7.25 1.41
CA SER A 11 -13.61 -8.27 2.35
C SER A 11 -14.63 -8.61 3.44
N GLY A 12 -15.47 -7.64 3.83
CA GLY A 12 -16.48 -7.80 4.87
C GLY A 12 -15.96 -8.03 6.27
N ASN A 13 -14.64 -8.07 6.42
CA ASN A 13 -13.98 -8.25 7.70
C ASN A 13 -13.78 -6.88 8.36
N PRO A 14 -14.05 -6.76 9.67
CA PRO A 14 -13.71 -5.55 10.41
C PRO A 14 -12.22 -5.21 10.29
N ILE A 15 -11.91 -3.93 10.08
CA ILE A 15 -10.53 -3.43 10.07
C ILE A 15 -10.26 -2.80 11.44
N PRO A 16 -9.18 -3.18 12.14
CA PRO A 16 -8.81 -2.55 13.41
C PRO A 16 -8.72 -1.03 13.26
N ASN A 17 -9.27 -0.30 14.22
CA ASN A 17 -9.33 1.16 14.23
C ASN A 17 -10.11 1.77 13.07
N CYS A 18 -11.02 1.01 12.43
CA CYS A 18 -12.00 1.54 11.52
C CYS A 18 -13.43 1.14 11.93
N SER A 19 -14.30 2.15 12.08
CA SER A 19 -15.72 1.97 12.40
C SER A 19 -16.63 1.85 11.16
N LEU A 20 -16.08 2.02 9.96
CA LEU A 20 -16.84 2.01 8.71
C LEU A 20 -17.10 0.59 8.22
N THR A 21 -18.25 0.38 7.60
CA THR A 21 -18.80 -0.95 7.28
C THR A 21 -18.35 -1.53 5.95
N ASN A 22 -17.89 -0.70 5.01
CA ASN A 22 -17.38 -1.17 3.73
C ASN A 22 -15.87 -1.31 3.84
N THR A 23 -15.36 -2.54 3.69
CA THR A 23 -13.95 -2.86 3.94
C THR A 23 -13.36 -3.65 2.79
N TRP A 24 -12.08 -3.39 2.51
CA TRP A 24 -11.28 -4.09 1.52
C TRP A 24 -9.92 -4.43 2.12
N THR A 25 -9.39 -5.60 1.76
CA THR A 25 -8.07 -6.04 2.21
C THR A 25 -7.38 -6.74 1.07
N TYR A 26 -6.14 -6.36 0.81
CA TYR A 26 -5.33 -6.96 -0.25
C TYR A 26 -3.86 -6.94 0.11
N THR A 27 -3.10 -7.69 -0.68
CA THR A 27 -1.67 -7.84 -0.51
C THR A 27 -0.93 -6.99 -1.54
N GLN A 28 0.06 -6.23 -1.07
CA GLN A 28 1.04 -5.53 -1.88
C GLN A 28 2.38 -6.26 -1.80
N VAL A 29 2.91 -6.69 -2.94
CA VAL A 29 4.25 -7.27 -3.02
C VAL A 29 5.22 -6.20 -3.54
N LEU A 30 6.15 -5.79 -2.68
CA LEU A 30 7.27 -4.93 -3.03
C LEU A 30 8.43 -5.82 -3.45
N ASP A 31 8.94 -5.61 -4.66
CA ASP A 31 9.98 -6.44 -5.28
C ASP A 31 11.19 -5.55 -5.56
N ASN A 32 12.28 -5.77 -4.83
CA ASN A 32 13.53 -5.06 -5.06
C ASN A 32 14.36 -5.80 -6.12
N ILE A 33 14.09 -5.49 -7.38
CA ILE A 33 14.83 -6.03 -8.52
C ILE A 33 16.21 -5.36 -8.72
N GLY A 34 16.56 -4.40 -7.87
CA GLY A 34 17.84 -3.71 -7.91
C GLY A 34 18.96 -4.49 -7.22
N SER A 35 20.18 -3.95 -7.34
CA SER A 35 21.39 -4.52 -6.72
C SER A 35 21.74 -3.94 -5.35
N ALA A 36 20.95 -2.98 -4.87
CA ALA A 36 21.16 -2.32 -3.58
C ALA A 36 19.98 -2.60 -2.64
N GLU A 37 20.26 -2.74 -1.34
CA GLU A 37 19.23 -2.78 -0.31
C GLU A 37 18.44 -1.46 -0.28
N LEU A 38 17.13 -1.57 -0.02
CA LEU A 38 16.24 -0.44 0.16
C LEU A 38 15.66 -0.44 1.57
N THR A 39 15.62 0.72 2.21
CA THR A 39 14.90 0.95 3.46
C THR A 39 13.73 1.88 3.20
N ILE A 40 12.51 1.38 3.35
CA ILE A 40 11.29 2.18 3.25
C ILE A 40 11.02 2.86 4.59
N SER A 41 10.99 4.19 4.59
CA SER A 41 10.75 5.02 5.77
C SER A 41 9.28 5.41 5.90
N ASP A 42 8.63 5.74 4.79
CA ASP A 42 7.27 6.29 4.81
C ASP A 42 6.36 5.62 3.78
N ARG A 43 5.08 5.67 4.10
CA ARG A 43 3.98 5.17 3.28
C ARG A 43 2.84 6.18 3.33
N THR A 44 2.36 6.59 2.16
CA THR A 44 1.16 7.42 2.02
C THR A 44 0.10 6.66 1.23
N ASP A 45 -1.05 6.44 1.86
CA ASP A 45 -2.20 5.80 1.25
C ASP A 45 -3.19 6.87 0.75
N TYR A 46 -3.65 6.70 -0.49
CA TYR A 46 -4.62 7.56 -1.16
C TYR A 46 -5.91 6.79 -1.43
N MET A 47 -7.03 7.50 -1.40
CA MET A 47 -8.35 7.03 -1.85
C MET A 47 -9.02 8.15 -2.62
N ASP A 48 -9.49 7.86 -3.82
CA ASP A 48 -10.15 8.78 -4.75
C ASP A 48 -9.37 10.08 -4.98
N GLY A 49 -8.04 9.96 -5.05
CA GLY A 49 -7.11 11.07 -5.24
C GLY A 49 -6.77 11.87 -3.98
N ALA A 50 -7.49 11.67 -2.87
CA ALA A 50 -7.20 12.31 -1.59
C ALA A 50 -6.22 11.48 -0.74
N VAL A 51 -5.38 12.15 0.05
CA VAL A 51 -4.54 11.49 1.07
C VAL A 51 -5.45 10.98 2.17
N LEU A 52 -5.44 9.67 2.41
CA LEU A 52 -6.20 9.03 3.48
C LEU A 52 -5.35 8.87 4.74
N SER A 53 -4.09 8.46 4.59
CA SER A 53 -3.18 8.32 5.73
C SER A 53 -1.71 8.42 5.30
N THR A 54 -0.87 8.85 6.24
CA THR A 54 0.59 8.79 6.10
C THR A 54 1.17 8.15 7.36
N ARG A 55 2.10 7.22 7.16
CA ARG A 55 2.86 6.56 8.23
C ARG A 55 4.34 6.72 7.97
N SER A 56 5.08 7.16 8.98
CA SER A 56 6.52 7.38 8.94
C SER A 56 7.25 6.46 9.92
N GLY A 57 8.56 6.35 9.77
CA GLY A 57 9.41 5.53 10.65
C GLY A 57 9.16 4.02 10.50
N LEU A 58 8.77 3.55 9.32
CA LEU A 58 8.43 2.15 9.07
C LEU A 58 9.64 1.21 9.18
N GLY A 59 10.82 1.65 8.72
CA GLY A 59 12.06 0.88 8.79
C GLY A 59 12.01 -0.47 8.04
N ILE A 60 11.19 -0.58 6.98
CA ILE A 60 11.05 -1.83 6.24
C ILE A 60 12.26 -1.99 5.33
N VAL A 61 13.12 -2.97 5.62
CA VAL A 61 14.29 -3.30 4.83
C VAL A 61 13.93 -4.34 3.77
N ILE A 62 14.33 -4.09 2.52
CA ILE A 62 14.15 -4.99 1.38
C ILE A 62 15.54 -5.22 0.74
N PRO A 63 16.18 -6.36 1.03
CA PRO A 63 17.48 -6.69 0.43
C PRO A 63 17.43 -6.71 -1.10
N ALA A 64 18.60 -6.57 -1.73
CA ALA A 64 18.73 -6.69 -3.17
C ALA A 64 18.20 -8.05 -3.68
N GLY A 65 17.47 -8.05 -4.79
CA GLY A 65 16.88 -9.25 -5.39
C GLY A 65 15.75 -9.91 -4.56
N SER A 66 15.29 -9.27 -3.49
CA SER A 66 14.32 -9.85 -2.55
C SER A 66 12.97 -9.15 -2.61
N LYS A 67 11.95 -9.81 -2.04
CA LYS A 67 10.58 -9.29 -1.96
C LYS A 67 10.12 -9.18 -0.52
N THR A 68 9.24 -8.22 -0.27
CA THR A 68 8.46 -8.15 0.96
C THR A 68 6.98 -7.98 0.66
N THR A 69 6.14 -8.37 1.62
CA THR A 69 4.70 -8.43 1.46
C THR A 69 4.04 -7.55 2.52
N LEU A 70 3.17 -6.63 2.10
CA LEU A 70 2.42 -5.74 2.98
C LEU A 70 0.93 -6.00 2.85
N THR A 71 0.25 -6.20 3.97
CA THR A 71 -1.21 -6.19 4.01
C THR A 71 -1.71 -4.75 4.00
N THR A 72 -2.58 -4.44 3.05
CA THR A 72 -3.22 -3.14 2.91
C THR A 72 -4.71 -3.27 3.17
N ARG A 73 -5.25 -2.30 3.91
CA ARG A 73 -6.62 -2.30 4.38
C ARG A 73 -7.21 -0.92 4.15
N PHE A 74 -8.42 -0.89 3.61
CA PHE A 74 -9.20 0.33 3.41
C PHE A 74 -10.60 0.13 3.91
N CYS A 75 -11.20 1.22 4.41
CA CYS A 75 -12.59 1.22 4.80
C CYS A 75 -13.26 2.54 4.39
N SER A 76 -14.56 2.49 4.09
CA SER A 76 -15.33 3.62 3.58
C SER A 76 -16.77 3.59 4.11
N ALA A 77 -17.37 4.78 4.24
CA ALA A 77 -18.78 4.93 4.59
C ALA A 77 -19.69 4.53 3.41
N THR A 78 -19.19 4.64 2.18
CA THR A 78 -19.92 4.32 0.95
C THR A 78 -19.50 2.98 0.39
N ALA A 79 -20.46 2.29 -0.22
CA ALA A 79 -20.27 0.97 -0.85
C ALA A 79 -20.00 1.06 -2.36
N VAL A 80 -19.54 2.22 -2.84
CA VAL A 80 -19.24 2.47 -4.25
C VAL A 80 -17.83 1.96 -4.59
N GLU A 81 -17.51 1.97 -5.88
CA GLU A 81 -16.15 1.72 -6.33
C GLU A 81 -15.23 2.86 -5.85
N HIS A 82 -14.03 2.51 -5.40
CA HIS A 82 -13.01 3.47 -4.99
C HIS A 82 -11.69 3.18 -5.72
N HIS A 83 -10.94 4.24 -6.01
CA HIS A 83 -9.59 4.13 -6.56
C HIS A 83 -8.56 4.41 -5.47
N THR A 84 -7.66 3.48 -5.23
CA THR A 84 -6.64 3.61 -4.19
C THR A 84 -5.23 3.52 -4.74
N ARG A 85 -4.30 4.15 -4.05
CA ARG A 85 -2.87 4.11 -4.37
C ARG A 85 -2.07 4.15 -3.09
N THR A 86 -0.93 3.47 -3.07
CA THR A 86 0.04 3.62 -1.99
C THR A 86 1.38 4.05 -2.56
N ASP A 87 1.88 5.17 -2.06
CA ASP A 87 3.21 5.68 -2.39
C ASP A 87 4.17 5.43 -1.22
N PHE A 88 5.43 5.17 -1.55
CA PHE A 88 6.48 4.86 -0.58
C PHE A 88 7.68 5.79 -0.77
N THR A 89 8.30 6.20 0.33
CA THR A 89 9.59 6.89 0.33
C THR A 89 10.57 6.18 1.24
N GLY A 90 11.85 6.39 0.98
CA GLY A 90 12.91 5.69 1.70
C GLY A 90 14.30 6.06 1.21
N THR A 91 15.26 5.20 1.51
CA THR A 91 16.64 5.33 1.04
C THR A 91 17.20 4.01 0.52
N ASP A 92 18.22 4.08 -0.34
CA ASP A 92 19.06 2.92 -0.66
C ASP A 92 20.24 2.78 0.31
N ALA A 93 21.03 1.72 0.15
CA ALA A 93 22.24 1.46 0.94
C ALA A 93 23.31 2.58 0.89
N LYS A 94 23.24 3.51 -0.07
CA LYS A 94 24.13 4.68 -0.19
C LYS A 94 23.49 5.95 0.36
N ASN A 95 22.36 5.83 1.03
CA ASN A 95 21.56 6.92 1.58
C ASN A 95 20.96 7.85 0.51
N ASN A 96 20.85 7.41 -0.74
CA ASN A 96 20.12 8.15 -1.76
C ASN A 96 18.62 8.00 -1.52
N ARG A 97 17.88 9.10 -1.63
CA ARG A 97 16.42 9.07 -1.50
C ARG A 97 15.79 8.28 -2.64
N ILE A 98 14.85 7.41 -2.29
CA ILE A 98 13.94 6.75 -3.23
C ILE A 98 12.51 7.24 -3.02
N ASN A 99 11.79 7.39 -4.13
CA ASN A 99 10.36 7.66 -4.13
C ASN A 99 9.71 6.67 -5.10
N PHE A 100 8.73 5.90 -4.64
CA PHE A 100 8.04 4.90 -5.43
C PHE A 100 6.54 5.15 -5.40
N ARG A 101 5.97 5.45 -6.56
CA ARG A 101 4.52 5.61 -6.73
C ARG A 101 3.89 4.26 -7.01
N GLY A 102 2.86 3.90 -6.25
CA GLY A 102 2.12 2.66 -6.49
C GLY A 102 1.24 2.71 -7.74
N PRO A 103 0.79 1.56 -8.28
CA PRO A 103 -0.24 1.53 -9.29
C PRO A 103 -1.58 1.94 -8.67
N ASP A 104 -2.51 2.30 -9.55
CA ASP A 104 -3.92 2.44 -9.21
C ASP A 104 -4.54 1.07 -8.90
N VAL A 105 -5.31 1.00 -7.82
CA VAL A 105 -5.97 -0.21 -7.32
C VAL A 105 -7.45 0.06 -7.17
N VAL A 106 -8.26 -0.69 -7.90
CA VAL A 106 -9.71 -0.57 -7.87
C VAL A 106 -10.25 -1.38 -6.69
N LEU A 107 -11.02 -0.75 -5.81
CA LEU A 107 -11.81 -1.40 -4.78
C LEU A 107 -13.23 -1.59 -5.31
N SER A 108 -13.66 -2.85 -5.45
CA SER A 108 -14.94 -3.16 -6.06
C SER A 108 -16.09 -2.67 -5.18
N LYS A 109 -17.15 -2.15 -5.80
CA LYS A 109 -18.43 -1.88 -5.12
C LYS A 109 -19.02 -3.16 -4.50
N LYS A 110 -19.83 -2.99 -3.45
CA LYS A 110 -20.57 -4.08 -2.81
C LYS A 110 -21.90 -4.35 -3.51
#